data_AF-A0ABD5X474-F1
#
_entry.id   AF-A0ABD5X474-F1
#
_cell.length_a   1.000
_cell.length_b   1.000
_cell.length_c   1.000
_cell.angle_alpha   90.00
_cell.angle_beta   90.00
_cell.angle_gamma   90.00
#
_symmetry.space_group_name_H-M   'P 1'
#
loop_
_entity.id
_entity.type
_entity.pdbx_description
1 polymer ?
#
loop_
_entity_poly.entity_id
_entity_poly.type
_entity_poly.pdbx_seq_one_letter_code
_entity_poly.pdbx_strand_id
1 'polypeptide(L)'
;MIDTLVLATVGVIVLVPSIAIVGGRTELLTHYPDSGGSQRVRYGAGGALVGYSLFTVATAFALVRTDQTGLLWAGWTVLTVVIGFGVSVFSVSQGA
;
A
#
# COMPACT_ATOMS: atom_id res chain seq x y z
N MET A 1 -1.89 12.72 -18.43
CA MET A 1 -1.71 11.35 -19.00
C MET A 1 -0.54 10.62 -18.35
N ILE A 2 0.64 11.21 -18.26
CA ILE A 2 1.80 10.59 -17.58
C ILE A 2 1.49 10.30 -16.10
N ASP A 3 0.87 11.24 -15.38
CA ASP A 3 0.50 11.06 -13.96
C ASP A 3 -0.40 9.84 -13.70
N THR A 4 -1.39 9.65 -14.57
CA THR A 4 -2.29 8.50 -14.54
C THR A 4 -1.51 7.19 -14.68
N LEU A 5 -0.59 7.12 -15.65
CA LEU A 5 0.25 5.94 -15.85
C LEU A 5 1.12 5.68 -14.63
N VAL A 6 1.75 6.72 -14.07
CA VAL A 6 2.59 6.61 -12.87
C VAL A 6 1.79 6.02 -11.70
N LEU A 7 0.62 6.58 -11.39
CA LEU A 7 -0.20 6.08 -10.27
C LEU A 7 -0.73 4.66 -10.53
N ALA A 8 -1.19 4.36 -11.74
CA ALA A 8 -1.63 3.01 -12.08
C ALA A 8 -0.49 1.99 -11.93
N THR A 9 0.70 2.31 -12.45
CA THR A 9 1.88 1.46 -12.36
C THR A 9 2.33 1.28 -10.90
N VAL A 10 2.40 2.35 -10.11
CA VAL A 10 2.75 2.28 -8.69
C VAL A 10 1.75 1.42 -7.94
N GLY A 11 0.45 1.63 -8.15
CA GLY A 11 -0.59 0.84 -7.51
C GLY A 11 -0.48 -0.65 -7.82
N VAL A 12 -0.22 -1.01 -9.08
CA VAL A 12 -0.01 -2.42 -9.49
C VAL A 12 1.28 -3.01 -8.90
N ILE A 13 2.38 -2.26 -8.92
CA ILE A 13 3.68 -2.71 -8.37
C ILE A 13 3.56 -3.00 -6.87
N VAL A 14 2.85 -2.15 -6.12
CA VAL A 14 2.66 -2.34 -4.67
C VAL A 14 1.64 -3.45 -4.39
N LEU A 15 0.65 -3.65 -5.27
CA LEU A 15 -0.37 -4.68 -5.08
C LEU A 15 0.20 -6.10 -5.00
N VAL A 16 1.17 -6.43 -5.87
CA VAL A 16 1.78 -7.78 -5.93
C VAL A 16 2.38 -8.23 -4.59
N PRO A 17 3.34 -7.51 -3.97
CA PRO A 17 3.87 -7.88 -2.67
C PRO A 17 2.80 -7.78 -1.56
N SER A 18 1.84 -6.86 -1.67
CA SER A 18 0.75 -6.74 -0.68
C SER A 18 -0.11 -8.02 -0.63
N ILE A 19 -0.50 -8.55 -1.78
CA ILE A 19 -1.23 -9.81 -1.88
C ILE A 19 -0.39 -10.97 -1.36
N ALA A 20 0.91 -11.00 -1.67
CA ALA A 20 1.82 -12.03 -1.16
C ALA A 20 1.89 -12.02 0.37
N ILE A 21 1.95 -10.84 1.02
CA ILE A 21 1.93 -10.69 2.48
C ILE A 21 0.62 -11.25 3.06
N VAL A 22 -0.53 -10.92 2.49
CA VAL A 22 -1.83 -11.49 2.89
C VAL A 22 -1.82 -13.02 2.73
N GLY A 23 -1.25 -13.50 1.64
CA GLY A 23 -1.03 -14.92 1.34
C GLY A 23 -0.10 -15.65 2.32
N GLY A 24 0.63 -14.92 3.17
CA GLY A 24 1.50 -15.48 4.21
C GLY A 24 2.97 -15.18 4.06
N ARG A 25 3.38 -14.48 2.98
CA ARG A 25 4.76 -14.06 2.76
C ARG A 25 5.13 -12.82 3.57
N THR A 26 5.12 -12.96 4.89
CA THR A 26 5.41 -11.85 5.81
C THR A 26 6.89 -11.44 5.81
N GLU A 27 7.77 -12.25 5.23
CA GLU A 27 9.19 -11.93 4.96
C GLU A 27 9.42 -10.72 4.06
N LEU A 28 8.37 -10.28 3.35
CA LEU A 28 8.39 -9.03 2.59
C LEU A 28 8.24 -7.79 3.49
N LEU A 29 7.84 -7.97 4.75
CA LEU A 29 7.87 -6.93 5.77
C LEU A 29 9.25 -6.95 6.43
N THR A 30 9.87 -5.78 6.55
CA THR A 30 11.24 -5.63 7.09
C THR A 30 11.45 -6.20 8.50
N HIS A 31 10.38 -6.44 9.25
CA HIS A 31 10.43 -6.89 10.64
C HIS A 31 10.15 -8.39 10.82
N TYR A 32 9.90 -9.15 9.73
CA TYR A 32 9.49 -10.55 9.80
C TYR A 32 10.35 -11.46 8.90
N PRO A 33 11.68 -11.59 9.13
CA PRO A 33 12.60 -12.26 8.21
C PRO A 33 12.23 -13.73 7.89
N ASP A 34 11.60 -14.45 8.82
CA ASP A 34 11.36 -15.90 8.70
C ASP A 34 9.91 -16.29 8.37
N SER A 35 9.13 -15.40 7.73
CA SER A 35 7.73 -15.65 7.36
C SER A 35 6.78 -15.95 8.55
N GLY A 36 7.22 -15.70 9.78
CA GLY A 36 6.52 -16.01 11.04
C GLY A 36 5.48 -14.99 11.51
N GLY A 37 5.05 -14.05 10.67
CA GLY A 37 4.08 -13.03 11.06
C GLY A 37 2.71 -13.62 11.41
N SER A 38 2.16 -13.18 12.53
CA SER A 38 0.84 -13.65 13.01
C SER A 38 -0.27 -13.37 12.00
N GLN A 39 -1.40 -14.06 12.13
CA GLN A 39 -2.58 -13.83 11.28
C GLN A 39 -3.03 -12.36 11.29
N ARG A 40 -2.86 -11.65 12.42
CA ARG A 40 -3.14 -10.22 12.54
C ARG A 40 -2.21 -9.36 11.68
N VAL A 41 -0.92 -9.70 11.61
CA VAL A 41 0.06 -8.99 10.77
C VAL A 41 -0.25 -9.21 9.30
N ARG A 42 -0.50 -10.47 8.91
CA ARG A 42 -0.83 -10.84 7.53
C ARG A 42 -2.02 -10.07 6.99
N TYR A 43 -3.15 -10.11 7.69
CA TYR A 43 -4.38 -9.44 7.23
C TYR A 43 -4.40 -7.95 7.57
N GLY A 44 -3.75 -7.51 8.64
CA GLY A 44 -3.67 -6.10 9.03
C GLY A 44 -2.75 -5.31 8.11
N ALA A 45 -1.45 -5.60 8.14
CA ALA A 45 -0.46 -4.90 7.31
C ALA A 45 -0.68 -5.21 5.82
N GLY A 46 -0.80 -6.50 5.47
CA GLY A 46 -1.05 -6.89 4.08
C GLY A 46 -2.37 -6.34 3.54
N GLY A 47 -3.45 -6.40 4.31
CA GLY A 47 -4.75 -5.86 3.90
C GLY A 47 -4.74 -4.34 3.74
N ALA A 48 -4.08 -3.61 4.64
CA ALA A 48 -3.90 -2.17 4.51
C ALA A 48 -3.14 -1.80 3.22
N LEU A 49 -2.07 -2.53 2.91
CA LEU A 49 -1.29 -2.31 1.69
C LEU A 49 -2.08 -2.67 0.42
N VAL A 50 -2.87 -3.74 0.44
CA VAL A 50 -3.80 -4.07 -0.67
C VAL A 50 -4.82 -2.95 -0.86
N GLY A 51 -5.44 -2.47 0.22
CA GLY A 51 -6.41 -1.37 0.18
C GLY A 51 -5.79 -0.10 -0.40
N TYR A 52 -4.59 0.27 0.04
CA TYR A 52 -3.83 1.39 -0.51
C TYR A 52 -3.51 1.23 -2.00
N SER A 53 -3.12 0.03 -2.42
CA SER A 53 -2.79 -0.28 -3.82
C SER A 53 -4.02 -0.11 -4.72
N LEU A 54 -5.17 -0.66 -4.31
CA LEU A 54 -6.44 -0.50 -5.02
C LEU A 54 -6.88 0.96 -5.07
N PHE A 55 -6.74 1.68 -3.96
CA PHE A 55 -7.05 3.11 -3.90
C PHE A 55 -6.15 3.92 -4.85
N THR A 56 -4.87 3.59 -4.93
CA THR A 56 -3.91 4.22 -5.83
C THR A 56 -4.30 4.01 -7.30
N VAL A 57 -4.67 2.78 -7.67
CA VAL A 57 -5.18 2.48 -9.02
C VAL A 57 -6.49 3.23 -9.29
N ALA A 58 -7.43 3.26 -8.33
CA ALA A 58 -8.68 3.99 -8.47
C ALA A 58 -8.46 5.50 -8.64
N THR A 59 -7.47 6.07 -7.94
CA THR A 59 -7.08 7.48 -8.07
C THR A 59 -6.53 7.78 -9.47
N ALA A 60 -5.77 6.85 -10.05
CA ALA A 60 -5.32 6.96 -11.44
C ALA A 60 -6.51 7.05 -12.42
N PHE A 61 -7.54 6.22 -12.24
CA PHE A 61 -8.75 6.30 -13.06
C PHE A 61 -9.54 7.60 -12.83
N ALA A 62 -9.59 8.10 -11.59
CA ALA A 62 -10.24 9.37 -11.28
C ALA A 62 -9.55 10.56 -11.95
N LEU A 63 -8.21 10.55 -12.04
CA LEU A 63 -7.42 11.59 -12.73
C LEU A 63 -7.74 11.74 -14.22
N VAL A 64 -8.25 10.69 -14.88
CA VAL A 64 -8.68 10.79 -16.28
C VAL A 64 -9.92 11.68 -16.44
N ARG A 65 -10.68 11.91 -15.36
CA ARG A 65 -11.96 12.61 -15.37
C ARG A 65 -11.98 13.93 -14.59
N THR A 66 -10.84 14.40 -14.08
CA THR A 66 -10.78 15.61 -13.26
C THR A 66 -9.56 16.46 -13.59
N ASP A 67 -9.73 17.78 -13.51
CA ASP A 67 -8.67 18.76 -13.70
C ASP A 67 -7.93 19.08 -12.38
N GLN A 68 -8.35 18.49 -11.24
CA GLN A 68 -7.77 18.74 -9.92
C GLN A 68 -6.52 17.88 -9.61
N THR A 69 -5.62 17.77 -10.59
CA THR A 69 -4.44 16.89 -10.53
C THR A 69 -3.55 17.19 -9.31
N GLY A 70 -3.34 18.46 -8.98
CA GLY A 70 -2.49 18.86 -7.85
C GLY A 70 -3.01 18.42 -6.49
N LEU A 71 -4.34 18.49 -6.27
CA LEU A 71 -4.95 18.10 -5.01
C LEU A 71 -4.94 16.58 -4.81
N LEU A 72 -5.15 15.82 -5.90
CA LEU A 72 -5.03 14.36 -5.88
C LEU A 72 -3.60 13.90 -5.61
N TRP A 73 -2.59 14.54 -6.20
CA TRP A 73 -1.19 14.26 -5.89
C TRP A 73 -0.83 14.55 -4.44
N ALA A 74 -1.26 15.70 -3.92
CA ALA A 74 -1.03 16.06 -2.52
C ALA A 74 -1.71 15.06 -1.57
N GLY A 75 -2.98 14.73 -1.81
CA GLY A 75 -3.74 13.76 -1.03
C GLY A 75 -3.13 12.35 -1.09
N TRP A 76 -2.75 11.90 -2.28
CA TRP A 76 -2.08 10.61 -2.47
C TRP A 76 -0.73 10.54 -1.74
N THR A 77 0.06 11.61 -1.76
CA THR A 77 1.35 11.68 -1.06
C THR A 77 1.16 11.55 0.44
N VAL A 78 0.23 12.31 1.02
CA VAL A 78 -0.11 12.24 2.45
C VAL A 78 -0.57 10.83 2.81
N LEU A 79 -1.47 10.24 2.02
CA LEU A 79 -1.95 8.88 2.24
C LEU A 79 -0.82 7.85 2.20
N THR A 80 0.12 7.98 1.25
CA THR A 80 1.28 7.10 1.13
C THR A 80 2.12 7.11 2.41
N VAL A 81 2.40 8.31 2.94
CA VAL A 81 3.15 8.48 4.19
C VAL A 81 2.40 7.86 5.36
N VAL A 82 1.09 8.12 5.49
CA VAL A 82 0.26 7.59 6.58
C VAL A 82 0.21 6.06 6.55
N ILE A 83 -0.01 5.46 5.38
CA ILE A 83 -0.07 4.00 5.25
C ILE A 83 1.30 3.38 5.50
N GLY A 84 2.38 3.93 4.93
CA GLY A 84 3.73 3.43 5.14
C GLY A 84 4.13 3.46 6.61
N PHE A 85 3.88 4.60 7.28
CA PHE A 85 4.15 4.74 8.71
C PHE A 85 3.25 3.84 9.56
N GLY A 86 1.95 3.79 9.27
CA GLY A 86 0.98 2.96 9.99
C GLY A 86 1.31 1.47 9.90
N VAL A 87 1.65 0.98 8.71
CA VAL A 87 2.08 -0.42 8.49
C VAL A 87 3.38 -0.71 9.23
N SER A 88 4.34 0.21 9.21
CA SER A 88 5.61 0.06 9.94
C SER A 88 5.38 -0.05 11.45
N VAL A 89 4.67 0.92 12.05
CA VAL A 89 4.38 0.95 13.49
C VAL A 89 3.55 -0.27 13.91
N PHE A 90 2.52 -0.62 13.13
CA PHE A 90 1.70 -1.80 13.39
C PHE A 90 2.54 -3.08 13.37
N SER A 91 3.43 -3.22 12.38
CA SER A 91 4.30 -4.39 12.26
C SER A 91 5.25 -4.53 13.46
N VAL A 92 5.82 -3.41 13.92
CA VAL A 92 6.67 -3.34 15.13
C VAL A 92 5.89 -3.77 16.37
N SER A 93 4.69 -3.22 16.59
CA SER A 93 3.88 -3.51 17.78
C SER A 93 3.40 -4.95 17.91
N GLN A 94 3.46 -5.73 16.83
CA GLN A 94 3.04 -7.14 16.79
C GLN A 94 4.25 -8.10 16.77
N GLY A 95 5.46 -7.59 16.56
CA GLY A 95 6.71 -8.35 16.52
C GLY A 95 7.59 -8.19 17.77
N ALA A 96 7.31 -7.19 18.61
CA ALA A 96 7.82 -7.06 19.99
C ALA A 96 6.97 -7.90 20.96
#